data_AF-A0A4Q8BH36-F1
#
_entry.id   AF-A0A4Q8BH36-F1
#
_cell.length_a   1.000
_cell.length_b   1.000
_cell.length_c   1.000
_cell.angle_alpha   90.00
_cell.angle_beta   90.00
_cell.angle_gamma   90.00
#
_symmetry.space_group_name_H-M   'P 1'
#
loop_
_entity.id
_entity.type
_entity.pdbx_description
1 polymer ?
#
loop_
_entity_poly.entity_id
_entity_poly.type
_entity_poly.pdbx_seq_one_letter_code
_entity_poly.pdbx_strand_id
1 'polypeptide(L)'
;MLKMKQQCERCNGALPATAEAYVCSYECTYCPRCTEALTAACPNCAGELVRRPRRTTGAAAIAVRTPGRIVRLLRRSQRTRSRQPH
;
A
#
# COMPACT_ATOMS: atom_id res chain seq x y z
N MET A 1 -3.70 -1.81 -5.85
CA MET A 1 -3.74 -0.98 -4.62
C MET A 1 -2.82 -1.64 -3.63
N LEU A 2 -1.79 -0.93 -3.16
CA LEU A 2 -0.75 -1.47 -2.27
C LEU A 2 -1.38 -2.22 -1.08
N LYS A 3 -1.03 -3.50 -0.91
CA LYS A 3 -1.52 -4.30 0.21
C LYS A 3 -0.70 -3.94 1.46
N MET A 4 -1.27 -3.12 2.35
CA MET A 4 -0.62 -2.80 3.62
C MET A 4 -0.58 -4.02 4.53
N LYS A 5 0.51 -4.80 4.47
CA LYS A 5 0.77 -5.92 5.36
C LYS A 5 0.89 -5.41 6.80
N GLN A 6 0.30 -6.14 7.74
CA GLN A 6 0.20 -5.75 9.15
C GLN A 6 1.24 -6.44 10.03
N GLN A 7 2.20 -7.15 9.43
CA GLN A 7 3.24 -7.92 10.11
C GLN A 7 4.56 -7.75 9.35
N CYS A 8 5.68 -7.71 10.08
CA CYS A 8 7.02 -7.72 9.53
C CYS A 8 7.34 -9.11 8.98
N GLU A 9 7.81 -9.21 7.74
CA GLU A 9 8.11 -10.51 7.11
C GLU A 9 9.36 -11.21 7.66
N ARG A 10 10.19 -10.51 8.45
CA ARG A 10 11.40 -11.09 9.07
C ARG A 10 11.17 -11.54 10.51
N CYS A 11 10.55 -10.70 11.34
CA CYS A 11 10.39 -10.95 12.77
C CYS A 11 8.94 -11.21 13.21
N ASN A 12 7.99 -11.17 12.27
CA ASN A 12 6.56 -11.34 12.51
C ASN A 12 5.91 -10.32 13.47
N GLY A 13 6.65 -9.26 13.86
CA GLY A 13 6.14 -8.20 14.72
C GLY A 13 5.02 -7.38 14.06
N ALA A 14 4.08 -6.87 14.86
CA ALA A 14 2.94 -6.10 14.38
C ALA A 14 3.36 -4.78 13.71
N LEU A 15 2.77 -4.49 12.56
CA LEU A 15 3.00 -3.28 11.74
C LEU A 15 1.67 -2.62 11.35
N PRO A 16 0.94 -2.03 12.31
CA PRO A 16 -0.33 -1.37 12.05
C PRO A 16 -0.18 -0.29 10.96
N ALA A 17 -1.26 0.03 10.25
CA ALA A 17 -1.22 0.96 9.10
C ALA A 17 -0.68 2.37 9.42
N THR A 18 -0.69 2.76 10.70
CA THR A 18 -0.16 4.02 11.22
C THR A 18 1.30 3.94 11.66
N ALA A 19 1.84 2.74 11.89
CA ALA A 19 3.22 2.54 12.31
C ALA A 19 4.20 2.77 11.15
N GLU A 20 5.40 3.19 11.54
CA GLU A 20 6.54 3.22 10.64
C GLU A 20 6.91 1.80 10.20
N ALA A 21 7.04 1.62 8.90
CA ALA A 21 7.47 0.39 8.26
C ALA A 21 8.15 0.74 6.95
N TYR A 22 8.81 -0.23 6.35
CA TYR A 22 9.49 -0.09 5.06
C TYR A 22 8.97 -1.14 4.09
N VAL A 23 8.94 -0.81 2.81
CA VAL A 23 8.40 -1.65 1.75
C VAL A 23 9.29 -1.61 0.51
N CYS A 24 9.40 -2.72 -0.23
CA CYS A 24 10.03 -2.75 -1.55
C CYS A 24 8.99 -2.69 -2.70
N SER A 25 9.45 -2.65 -3.95
CA SER A 25 8.60 -2.64 -5.15
C SER A 25 7.69 -3.88 -5.29
N TYR A 26 8.06 -4.99 -4.66
CA TYR A 26 7.27 -6.23 -4.60
C TYR A 26 6.38 -6.34 -3.36
N GLU A 27 6.21 -5.23 -2.63
CA GLU A 27 5.35 -5.14 -1.45
C GLU A 27 5.81 -6.03 -0.26
N CYS A 28 7.09 -6.42 -0.18
CA CYS A 28 7.65 -7.01 1.04
C CYS A 28 7.71 -5.95 2.14
N THR A 29 7.25 -6.25 3.35
CA THR A 29 7.12 -5.26 4.44
C THR A 29 7.98 -5.61 5.66
N TYR A 30 8.76 -4.65 6.15
CA TYR A 30 9.65 -4.81 7.31
C TYR A 30 9.51 -3.66 8.33
N CYS A 31 9.78 -3.96 9.60
CA CYS A 31 9.84 -2.95 10.66
C CYS A 31 11.18 -2.18 10.61
N PRO A 32 11.27 -0.99 11.21
CA PRO A 32 12.48 -0.16 11.17
C PRO A 32 13.74 -0.92 11.60
N ARG A 33 13.67 -1.65 12.72
CA ARG A 33 14.79 -2.48 13.23
C ARG A 33 15.25 -3.54 12.23
N CYS A 34 14.31 -4.20 11.55
CA CYS A 34 14.67 -5.20 10.55
C CYS A 34 15.27 -4.56 9.31
N THR A 35 14.76 -3.40 8.89
CA THR A 35 15.31 -2.64 7.75
C THR A 35 16.74 -2.17 8.00
N GLU A 36 17.02 -1.65 9.20
CA GLU A 36 18.38 -1.27 9.61
C GLU A 36 19.33 -2.47 9.56
N ALA A 37 18.93 -3.60 10.14
CA ALA A 37 19.70 -4.83 10.12
C ALA A 37 19.82 -5.48 8.72
N LEU A 38 19.03 -5.02 7.75
CA LEU A 38 19.10 -5.42 6.35
C LEU A 38 19.79 -4.36 5.48
N THR A 39 20.33 -3.29 6.09
CA THR A 39 21.00 -2.18 5.39
C THR A 39 20.12 -1.56 4.29
N ALA A 40 18.81 -1.44 4.58
CA ALA A 40 17.80 -0.96 3.64
C ALA A 40 17.70 -1.75 2.30
N ALA A 41 18.17 -3.00 2.26
CA ALA A 41 18.02 -3.90 1.12
C ALA A 41 17.05 -5.05 1.43
N CYS A 42 16.12 -5.33 0.52
CA CYS A 42 15.16 -6.40 0.70
C CYS A 42 15.85 -7.77 0.48
N PRO A 43 15.77 -8.72 1.44
CA PRO A 43 16.41 -10.03 1.29
C PRO A 43 15.70 -10.91 0.24
N ASN A 44 14.46 -10.62 -0.09
CA ASN A 44 13.66 -11.42 -1.03
C ASN A 44 13.85 -10.99 -2.49
N CYS A 45 14.10 -9.71 -2.74
CA CYS A 45 14.16 -9.16 -4.11
C CYS A 45 15.41 -8.33 -4.40
N ALA A 46 16.34 -8.20 -3.45
CA ALA A 46 17.54 -7.37 -3.49
C ALA A 46 17.32 -5.87 -3.80
N GLY A 47 16.06 -5.42 -3.86
CA GLY A 47 15.70 -4.03 -4.11
C GLY A 47 15.73 -3.17 -2.84
N GLU A 48 15.54 -1.86 -3.01
CA GLU A 48 15.51 -0.91 -1.90
C GLU A 48 14.29 -1.09 -0.99
N LEU A 49 14.51 -0.86 0.31
CA LEU A 49 13.46 -0.73 1.31
C LEU A 49 13.21 0.75 1.60
N VAL A 50 12.11 1.29 1.06
CA VAL A 50 11.70 2.68 1.26
C VAL A 50 10.61 2.80 2.32
N ARG A 51 10.47 3.95 2.97
CA ARG A 51 9.43 4.16 3.99
C ARG A 51 8.04 3.90 3.42
N ARG A 52 7.30 3.00 4.04
CA ARG A 52 5.90 2.68 3.73
C ARG A 52 5.04 3.92 3.98
N PRO A 53 4.27 4.41 2.99
CA PRO A 53 3.31 5.49 3.20
C PRO A 53 2.32 5.15 4.33
N ARG A 54 2.12 6.09 5.26
CA ARG A 54 1.18 5.91 6.37
C ARG A 54 -0.22 6.35 5.95
N ARG A 55 -1.24 5.57 6.31
CA ARG A 55 -2.63 5.99 6.14
C ARG A 55 -2.96 7.05 7.19
N THR A 56 -3.05 8.31 6.77
CA THR A 56 -3.49 9.43 7.61
C THR A 56 -4.99 9.62 7.60
N THR A 57 -5.70 9.09 6.60
CA THR A 57 -7.17 9.16 6.49
C THR A 57 -7.71 7.92 5.79
N GLY A 58 -8.95 7.52 6.12
CA GLY A 58 -9.60 6.36 5.51
C GLY A 58 -10.04 6.60 4.06
N ALA A 59 -10.31 5.51 3.31
CA ALA A 59 -10.74 5.58 1.91
C ALA A 59 -12.00 6.45 1.70
N ALA A 60 -12.94 6.42 2.67
CA ALA A 60 -14.12 7.28 2.65
C ALA A 60 -13.76 8.76 2.69
N ALA A 61 -12.81 9.17 3.55
CA ALA A 61 -12.35 10.55 3.63
C ALA A 61 -11.60 11.01 2.37
N ILE A 62 -10.86 10.11 1.73
CA ILE A 62 -10.22 10.38 0.43
C ILE A 62 -11.28 10.58 -0.66
N ALA A 63 -12.35 9.77 -0.65
CA ALA A 63 -13.41 9.85 -1.65
C ALA A 63 -14.10 11.22 -1.66
N VAL A 64 -14.25 11.87 -0.49
CA VAL A 64 -14.81 13.24 -0.38
C VAL A 64 -13.98 14.27 -1.15
N ARG A 65 -12.66 14.09 -1.23
CA ARG A 65 -11.75 15.01 -1.94
C ARG A 65 -11.67 14.75 -3.45
N THR A 66 -12.31 13.68 -3.94
CA THR A 66 -12.24 13.33 -5.36
C THR A 66 -13.12 14.29 -6.16
N PRO A 67 -12.58 15.03 -7.15
CA PRO A 67 -13.37 15.96 -7.95
C PRO A 67 -14.56 15.25 -8.60
N GLY A 68 -15.75 15.86 -8.56
CA GLY A 68 -16.98 15.26 -9.08
C GLY A 68 -16.88 14.84 -10.56
N ARG A 69 -16.04 15.51 -11.35
CA ARG A 69 -15.73 15.12 -12.74
C ARG A 69 -15.06 13.74 -12.80
N ILE A 70 -14.07 13.49 -11.94
CA ILE A 70 -13.38 12.19 -11.86
C ILE A 70 -14.36 11.10 -11.38
N VAL A 71 -15.19 11.40 -10.37
CA VAL A 71 -16.21 10.45 -9.89
C VAL A 71 -17.17 10.06 -11.01
N ARG A 72 -17.67 11.02 -11.81
CA ARG A 72 -18.55 10.76 -12.96
C ARG A 72 -17.88 9.87 -14.02
N LEU A 73 -16.61 10.13 -14.35
CA LEU A 73 -15.83 9.32 -15.30
C LEU A 73 -15.64 7.88 -14.80
N LEU A 74 -15.24 7.71 -13.54
CA LEU A 74 -15.06 6.38 -12.92
C LEU A 74 -16.37 5.58 -12.91
N ARG A 75 -17.49 6.21 -12.52
CA ARG A 75 -18.82 5.57 -12.55
C ARG A 75 -19.24 5.16 -13.96
N ARG A 76 -18.96 5.98 -14.98
CA ARG A 76 -19.25 5.65 -16.38
C ARG A 76 -18.42 4.46 -16.87
N SER A 77 -17.13 4.43 -16.55
CA SER A 77 -16.23 3.31 -16.90
C SER A 77 -16.60 1.99 -16.21
N GLN A 78 -17.12 2.05 -14.98
CA GLN A 78 -17.60 0.86 -14.28
C GLN A 78 -18.88 0.30 -14.91
N ARG A 79 -19.81 1.17 -15.36
CA ARG A 79 -21.02 0.76 -16.07
C ARG A 79 -20.75 0.13 -17.43
N THR A 80 -19.71 0.57 -18.14
CA THR A 80 -19.31 -0.04 -19.41
C THR A 80 -18.64 -1.39 -19.20
N ARG A 81 -17.81 -1.54 -18.16
CA ARG A 81 -17.11 -2.79 -17.84
C ARG A 81 -18.06 -3.88 -17.30
N SER A 82 -19.14 -3.50 -16.61
CA SER A 82 -20.18 -4.43 -16.14
C SER A 82 -21.18 -4.89 -17.21
N ARG A 83 -21.07 -4.35 -18.43
CA ARG A 83 -21.90 -4.74 -19.59
C ARG A 83 -21.14 -5.59 -20.62
N GLN A 84 -19.89 -5.94 -20.36
CA GLN A 84 -19.12 -6.82 -21.24
C GLN A 84 -19.50 -8.27 -20.95
N PRO A 85 -20.09 -9.02 -21.92
CA PRO A 85 -20.34 -10.43 -21.74
C PRO A 85 -19.00 -11.19 -21.70
N HIS A 86 -19.03 -12.32 -20.98
CA HIS A 86 -17.90 -13.24 -20.82
C HIS A 86 -17.58 -14.00 -22.10
#